data_AF-A0A6J0C869-F1
#
_entry.id   AF-A0A6J0C869-F1
#
_cell.length_a   1.000
_cell.length_b   1.000
_cell.length_c   1.000
_cell.angle_alpha   90.00
_cell.angle_beta   90.00
_cell.angle_gamma   90.00
#
_symmetry.space_group_name_H-M   'P 1'
#
loop_
_entity.id
_entity.type
_entity.pdbx_description
1 polymer ?
#
loop_
_entity_poly.entity_id
_entity_poly.type
_entity_poly.pdbx_seq_one_letter_code
_entity_poly.pdbx_strand_id
1 'polypeptide(L)'
;MLPDRIIAEKIEEQQWLEKINNEHVTVMACSNSDGSLKLPLAVIGRSEKPRSLKNIQSSNLPVFYASQQKARLNRKIFNEWFEKEFVNRVAGFLTERNLPMTAILIVDNASSHLAIKASFGDIKTHFLPVSAAATSLLQPMEQGIFQTLKIHFKHTLVTSVLNAREDGIDVIRYLRSVNLREVIHWVNDAWEEIRPSGISRCWEKLLPVIRENQNVRNASSQTITSSEILCALHRIDEFKNLTENQVDEWIAYENTEATSSTIMTDDEIIQMVLCQRNEDETNDEEINCEDENEVTGTDAINAINRVIHYFKKSNCMTGLEMCNLYRLKGRALTIKMKS
;
A
#
# COMPACT_ATOMS: atom_id res chain seq x y z
N MET A 1 8.97 7.58 -6.25
CA MET A 1 8.76 7.09 -7.64
C MET A 1 10.02 6.34 -8.10
N LEU A 2 10.13 5.93 -9.37
CA LEU A 2 11.28 5.23 -9.99
C LEU A 2 12.66 5.82 -9.59
N PRO A 3 13.80 5.12 -9.79
CA PRO A 3 15.12 5.66 -9.46
C PRO A 3 15.36 7.04 -10.10
N ASP A 4 15.83 8.00 -9.30
CA ASP A 4 15.89 9.45 -9.60
C ASP A 4 16.60 9.80 -10.91
N ARG A 5 17.47 8.91 -11.41
CA ARG A 5 18.20 9.10 -12.67
C ARG A 5 17.31 9.30 -13.90
N ILE A 6 16.12 8.70 -13.97
CA ILE A 6 15.18 8.98 -15.09
C ILE A 6 14.54 10.36 -14.96
N ILE A 7 14.23 10.78 -13.74
CA ILE A 7 13.46 11.99 -13.49
C ILE A 7 14.38 13.19 -13.82
N ALA A 8 15.63 13.18 -13.36
CA ALA A 8 16.57 14.29 -13.59
C ALA A 8 17.01 14.52 -15.06
N GLU A 9 17.09 13.47 -15.91
CA GLU A 9 17.64 13.60 -17.27
C GLU A 9 16.59 13.97 -18.34
N LYS A 10 15.30 13.71 -18.11
CA LYS A 10 14.24 13.89 -19.12
C LYS A 10 13.32 15.10 -18.91
N ILE A 11 13.47 15.81 -17.79
CA ILE A 11 12.51 16.84 -17.41
C ILE A 11 13.17 18.21 -17.56
N GLU A 12 12.77 18.95 -18.60
CA GLU A 12 13.01 20.39 -18.68
C GLU A 12 12.19 21.19 -17.63
N GLU A 13 11.23 20.54 -16.96
CA GLU A 13 10.32 21.12 -15.98
C GLU A 13 10.70 20.78 -14.52
N GLN A 14 11.71 21.47 -13.96
CA GLN A 14 12.08 21.34 -12.53
C GLN A 14 10.87 21.35 -11.57
N GLN A 15 9.79 22.04 -11.95
CA GLN A 15 8.53 22.10 -11.21
C GLN A 15 7.81 20.73 -11.09
N TRP A 16 7.84 19.87 -12.11
CA TRP A 16 7.21 18.55 -12.03
C TRP A 16 8.00 17.59 -11.12
N LEU A 17 9.34 17.72 -11.15
CA LEU A 17 10.27 17.06 -10.23
C LEU A 17 10.01 17.40 -8.77
N GLU A 18 9.91 18.70 -8.47
CA GLU A 18 9.59 19.21 -7.13
C GLU A 18 8.21 18.74 -6.66
N LYS A 19 7.23 18.73 -7.57
CA LYS A 19 5.87 18.24 -7.28
C LYS A 19 5.89 16.76 -6.88
N ILE A 20 6.53 15.89 -7.66
CA ILE A 20 6.63 14.45 -7.35
C ILE A 20 7.38 14.18 -6.05
N ASN A 21 8.47 14.90 -5.80
CA ASN A 21 9.23 14.72 -4.57
C ASN A 21 8.43 15.08 -3.31
N ASN A 22 7.45 15.97 -3.45
CA ASN A 22 6.54 16.35 -2.38
C ASN A 22 5.31 15.46 -2.29
N GLU A 23 4.93 14.73 -3.34
CA GLU A 23 3.81 13.80 -3.33
C GLU A 23 4.15 12.50 -2.60
N HIS A 24 3.37 12.19 -1.58
CA HIS A 24 3.49 10.95 -0.83
C HIS A 24 2.16 10.56 -0.19
N VAL A 25 2.09 9.28 0.17
CA VAL A 25 1.06 8.73 1.05
C VAL A 25 1.76 8.02 2.20
N THR A 26 1.17 8.06 3.38
CA THR A 26 1.63 7.23 4.51
C THR A 26 0.87 5.92 4.50
N VAL A 27 1.59 4.82 4.70
CA VAL A 27 1.04 3.46 4.78
C VAL A 27 1.33 2.90 6.15
N MET A 28 0.28 2.46 6.85
CA MET A 28 0.39 1.76 8.12
C MET A 28 -0.09 0.32 7.93
N ALA A 29 0.73 -0.63 8.35
CA ALA A 29 0.48 -2.06 8.25
C ALA A 29 0.33 -2.69 9.65
N CYS A 30 -0.49 -3.73 9.76
CA CYS A 30 -0.67 -4.47 10.99
C CYS A 30 -0.92 -5.96 10.70
N SER A 31 -0.22 -6.82 11.41
CA SER A 31 -0.43 -8.27 11.37
C SER A 31 -0.11 -8.90 12.72
N ASN A 32 -0.61 -10.11 12.95
CA ASN A 32 -0.20 -10.91 14.11
C ASN A 32 1.16 -11.58 13.85
N SER A 33 1.74 -12.16 14.91
CA SER A 33 3.13 -12.60 14.89
C SER A 33 3.43 -13.76 13.94
N ASP A 34 2.46 -14.61 13.61
CA ASP A 34 2.63 -15.71 12.66
C ASP A 34 2.19 -15.38 11.23
N GLY A 35 1.63 -14.17 11.02
CA GLY A 35 1.10 -13.70 9.75
C GLY A 35 -0.20 -14.38 9.30
N SER A 36 -0.87 -15.16 10.16
CA SER A 36 -2.18 -15.76 9.87
C SER A 36 -3.34 -14.74 9.89
N LEU A 37 -3.10 -13.56 10.46
CA LEU A 37 -3.97 -12.40 10.37
C LEU A 37 -3.17 -11.20 9.86
N LYS A 38 -3.49 -10.76 8.64
CA LYS A 38 -3.11 -9.44 8.11
C LYS A 38 -4.33 -8.55 8.11
N LEU A 39 -4.20 -7.34 8.65
CA LEU A 39 -5.27 -6.34 8.53
C LEU A 39 -5.13 -5.63 7.19
N PRO A 40 -6.23 -5.08 6.63
CA PRO A 40 -6.13 -4.12 5.53
C PRO A 40 -5.15 -3.01 5.88
N LEU A 41 -4.34 -2.59 4.91
CA LEU A 41 -3.46 -1.43 5.09
C LEU A 41 -4.29 -0.19 5.41
N ALA A 42 -3.76 0.69 6.26
CA ALA A 42 -4.26 2.05 6.36
C ALA A 42 -3.42 2.96 5.46
N VAL A 43 -4.07 3.67 4.53
CA VAL A 43 -3.45 4.59 3.59
C VAL A 43 -3.93 6.01 3.90
N ILE A 44 -2.99 6.89 4.21
CA ILE A 44 -3.25 8.29 4.52
C ILE A 44 -2.80 9.15 3.34
N GLY A 45 -3.77 9.76 2.66
CA GLY A 45 -3.55 10.75 1.61
C GLY A 45 -3.75 12.18 2.09
N ARG A 46 -3.59 13.15 1.19
CA ARG A 46 -3.80 14.58 1.49
C ARG A 46 -5.26 14.98 1.51
N SER A 47 -6.00 14.56 0.49
CA SER A 47 -7.39 14.97 0.26
C SER A 47 -8.37 13.94 0.84
N GLU A 48 -9.45 14.40 1.45
CA GLU A 48 -10.53 13.53 1.95
C GLU A 48 -11.27 12.83 0.80
N LYS A 49 -11.41 13.52 -0.34
CA LYS A 49 -12.14 13.04 -1.53
C LYS A 49 -11.28 13.27 -2.77
N PRO A 50 -10.17 12.53 -2.93
CA PRO A 50 -9.31 12.67 -4.09
C PRO A 50 -10.10 12.31 -5.36
N ARG A 51 -9.89 13.07 -6.44
CA ARG A 51 -10.63 12.89 -7.71
C ARG A 51 -10.52 11.46 -8.26
N SER A 52 -9.39 10.81 -8.08
CA SER A 52 -9.14 9.42 -8.48
C SER A 52 -9.99 8.37 -7.74
N LEU A 53 -10.51 8.71 -6.56
CA LEU A 53 -11.42 7.85 -5.78
C LEU A 53 -12.88 8.35 -5.87
N LYS A 54 -13.17 9.28 -6.77
CA LYS A 54 -14.53 9.76 -7.03
C LYS A 54 -15.43 8.58 -7.42
N ASN A 55 -16.63 8.54 -6.88
CA ASN A 55 -17.64 7.49 -7.08
C ASN A 55 -17.29 6.10 -6.49
N ILE A 56 -16.18 5.95 -5.75
CA ILE A 56 -15.86 4.73 -5.03
C ILE A 56 -16.29 4.87 -3.57
N GLN A 57 -17.13 3.97 -3.09
CA GLN A 57 -17.44 3.90 -1.66
C GLN A 57 -16.22 3.40 -0.88
N SER A 58 -15.92 4.00 0.27
CA SER A 58 -14.77 3.60 1.10
C SER A 58 -14.78 2.12 1.46
N SER A 59 -15.96 1.51 1.64
CA SER A 59 -16.12 0.07 1.91
C SER A 59 -15.71 -0.84 0.75
N ASN A 60 -15.56 -0.29 -0.46
CA ASN A 60 -15.13 -1.02 -1.65
C ASN A 60 -13.63 -0.88 -1.90
N LEU A 61 -12.92 -0.04 -1.13
CA LEU A 61 -11.47 0.03 -1.18
C LEU A 61 -10.89 -1.19 -0.45
N PRO A 62 -9.77 -1.76 -0.94
CA PRO A 62 -9.10 -2.87 -0.26
C PRO A 62 -8.30 -2.41 0.97
N VAL A 63 -8.31 -1.10 1.26
CA VAL A 63 -7.55 -0.45 2.33
C VAL A 63 -8.47 0.43 3.16
N PHE A 64 -8.07 0.70 4.40
CA PHE A 64 -8.62 1.79 5.20
C PHE A 64 -8.03 3.11 4.70
N TYR A 65 -8.79 3.90 3.95
CA TYR A 65 -8.34 5.21 3.49
C TYR A 65 -8.71 6.32 4.49
N ALA A 66 -7.75 7.16 4.83
CA ALA A 66 -7.95 8.37 5.61
C ALA A 66 -7.20 9.55 4.98
N SER A 67 -7.50 10.77 5.43
CA SER A 67 -6.87 11.98 4.89
C SER A 67 -6.37 12.92 5.96
N GLN A 68 -5.20 13.50 5.71
CA GLN A 68 -4.62 14.59 6.47
C GLN A 68 -3.78 15.43 5.50
N GLN A 69 -3.80 16.76 5.55
CA GLN A 69 -3.18 17.63 4.54
C GLN A 69 -1.68 17.39 4.28
N LYS A 70 -0.92 16.95 5.28
CA LYS A 70 0.49 16.55 5.16
C LYS A 70 0.67 15.04 4.93
N ALA A 71 -0.42 14.32 4.70
CA ALA A 71 -0.52 12.86 4.58
C ALA A 71 0.01 12.09 5.80
N ARG A 72 -0.01 12.70 7.00
CA ARG A 72 0.57 12.11 8.23
C ARG A 72 -0.47 11.44 9.11
N LEU A 73 -0.04 10.41 9.83
CA LEU A 73 -0.85 9.75 10.85
C LEU A 73 -1.05 10.71 12.03
N ASN A 74 -2.27 10.77 12.57
CA ASN A 74 -2.57 11.53 13.78
C ASN A 74 -3.48 10.71 14.71
N ARG A 75 -3.75 11.23 15.90
CA ARG A 75 -4.49 10.49 16.93
C ARG A 75 -5.92 10.18 16.51
N LYS A 76 -6.57 11.10 15.78
CA LYS A 76 -7.93 10.91 15.28
C LYS A 76 -7.98 9.73 14.31
N ILE A 77 -7.10 9.72 13.32
CA ILE A 77 -7.01 8.66 12.31
C ILE A 77 -6.66 7.33 12.96
N PHE A 78 -5.69 7.32 13.89
CA PHE A 78 -5.30 6.11 14.60
C PHE A 78 -6.46 5.50 15.40
N ASN A 79 -7.19 6.31 16.18
CA ASN A 79 -8.32 5.82 16.97
C ASN A 79 -9.45 5.29 16.08
N GLU A 80 -9.74 5.99 14.98
CA GLU A 80 -10.75 5.54 14.03
C GLU A 80 -10.38 4.19 13.39
N TRP A 81 -9.13 4.04 12.95
CA TRP A 81 -8.61 2.76 12.46
C TRP A 81 -8.65 1.68 13.54
N PHE A 82 -8.26 2.01 14.78
CA PHE A 82 -8.25 1.06 15.89
C PHE A 82 -9.65 0.50 16.16
N GLU A 83 -10.67 1.35 16.24
CA GLU A 83 -12.04 0.94 16.49
C GLU A 83 -12.68 0.22 15.30
N LYS A 84 -12.54 0.78 14.09
CA LYS A 84 -13.25 0.28 12.91
C LYS A 84 -12.60 -0.93 12.26
N GLU A 85 -11.28 -0.98 12.24
CA GLU A 85 -10.54 -2.08 11.61
C GLU A 85 -9.93 -3.03 12.63
N PHE A 86 -9.11 -2.52 13.55
CA PHE A 86 -8.34 -3.40 14.44
C PHE A 86 -9.21 -4.24 15.36
N VAL A 87 -10.07 -3.60 16.18
CA VAL A 87 -10.95 -4.32 17.12
C VAL A 87 -11.86 -5.30 16.40
N ASN A 88 -12.51 -4.88 15.30
CA ASN A 88 -13.45 -5.73 14.56
C ASN A 88 -12.77 -6.95 13.94
N ARG A 89 -11.62 -6.78 13.29
CA ARG A 89 -10.87 -7.88 12.65
C ARG A 89 -10.30 -8.85 13.68
N VAL A 90 -9.73 -8.33 14.76
CA VAL A 90 -9.15 -9.13 15.83
C VAL A 90 -10.24 -9.91 16.56
N ALA A 91 -11.34 -9.27 16.94
CA ALA A 91 -12.46 -9.96 17.59
C ALA A 91 -13.07 -11.05 16.71
N GLY A 92 -13.23 -10.79 15.41
CA GLY A 92 -13.66 -11.79 14.43
C GLY A 92 -12.71 -12.98 14.37
N PHE A 93 -11.41 -12.72 14.20
CA PHE A 93 -10.38 -13.75 14.15
C PHE A 93 -10.33 -14.64 15.40
N LEU A 94 -10.43 -14.03 16.59
CA LEU A 94 -10.43 -14.74 17.87
C LEU A 94 -11.68 -15.61 18.00
N THR A 95 -12.85 -15.09 17.62
CA THR A 95 -14.12 -15.81 17.66
C THR A 95 -14.11 -17.01 16.71
N GLU A 96 -13.66 -16.82 15.47
CA GLU A 96 -13.56 -17.89 14.46
C GLU A 96 -12.65 -19.04 14.90
N ARG A 97 -11.62 -18.74 15.70
CA ARG A 97 -10.66 -19.74 16.22
C ARG A 97 -10.98 -20.24 17.62
N ASN A 98 -12.11 -19.80 18.19
CA ASN A 98 -12.50 -20.13 19.56
C ASN A 98 -11.40 -19.80 20.60
N LEU A 99 -10.75 -18.64 20.41
CA LEU A 99 -9.72 -18.11 21.30
C LEU A 99 -10.33 -17.10 22.30
N PRO A 100 -9.69 -16.89 23.47
CA PRO A 100 -10.09 -15.83 24.39
C PRO A 100 -10.08 -14.45 23.71
N MET A 101 -11.01 -13.58 24.09
CA MET A 101 -11.13 -12.21 23.56
C MET A 101 -10.05 -11.28 24.14
N THR A 102 -8.79 -11.63 23.92
CA THR A 102 -7.62 -10.96 24.48
C THR A 102 -6.57 -10.79 23.39
N ALA A 103 -6.10 -9.57 23.20
CA ALA A 103 -5.07 -9.28 22.21
C ALA A 103 -4.25 -8.05 22.62
N ILE A 104 -2.99 -8.01 22.16
CA ILE A 104 -2.09 -6.89 22.38
C ILE A 104 -1.68 -6.31 21.04
N LEU A 105 -1.97 -5.03 20.82
CA LEU A 105 -1.40 -4.26 19.72
C LEU A 105 -0.07 -3.66 20.17
N ILE A 106 1.03 -4.10 19.56
CA ILE A 106 2.35 -3.52 19.81
C ILE A 106 2.52 -2.29 18.91
N VAL A 107 2.72 -1.14 19.53
CA VAL A 107 2.91 0.16 18.87
C VAL A 107 4.33 0.66 19.13
N ASP A 108 4.95 1.24 18.12
CA ASP A 108 6.26 1.85 18.25
C ASP A 108 6.23 3.05 19.22
N ASN A 109 7.40 3.47 19.70
CA ASN A 109 7.45 4.60 20.62
C ASN A 109 7.02 5.90 19.94
N ALA A 110 7.34 6.08 18.66
CA ALA A 110 6.98 7.30 17.93
C ALA A 110 5.46 7.48 17.92
N SER A 111 4.68 6.43 17.64
CA SER A 111 3.21 6.48 17.60
C SER A 111 2.56 6.29 18.98
N SER A 112 3.35 6.10 20.04
CA SER A 112 2.83 5.80 21.38
C SER A 112 1.84 6.85 21.88
N HIS A 113 2.14 8.13 21.61
CA HIS A 113 1.31 9.26 21.98
C HIS A 113 -0.05 9.29 21.26
N LEU A 114 -0.17 8.61 20.11
CA LEU A 114 -1.43 8.44 19.41
C LEU A 114 -2.32 7.38 20.09
N ALA A 115 -1.71 6.32 20.62
CA ALA A 115 -2.43 5.14 21.10
C ALA A 115 -2.67 5.11 22.63
N ILE A 116 -2.29 6.16 23.39
CA ILE A 116 -2.30 6.19 24.88
C ILE A 116 -3.62 5.71 25.51
N LYS A 117 -4.76 5.82 24.81
CA LYS A 117 -6.09 5.46 25.32
C LYS A 117 -6.80 4.36 24.51
N ALA A 118 -6.13 3.73 23.56
CA ALA A 118 -6.75 2.74 22.69
C ALA A 118 -6.89 1.39 23.41
N SER A 119 -8.11 1.09 23.88
CA SER A 119 -8.44 -0.21 24.48
C SER A 119 -9.91 -0.53 24.26
N PHE A 120 -10.20 -1.83 24.08
CA PHE A 120 -11.55 -2.36 23.99
C PHE A 120 -11.60 -3.68 24.77
N GLY A 121 -12.11 -3.63 26.00
CA GLY A 121 -12.05 -4.78 26.91
C GLY A 121 -10.61 -5.24 27.16
N ASP A 122 -10.31 -6.50 26.84
CA ASP A 122 -8.96 -7.10 26.94
C ASP A 122 -8.15 -7.04 25.64
N ILE A 123 -8.63 -6.28 24.65
CA ILE A 123 -7.85 -5.87 23.49
C ILE A 123 -7.21 -4.52 23.82
N LYS A 124 -5.89 -4.49 23.99
CA LYS A 124 -5.15 -3.34 24.53
C LYS A 124 -3.92 -3.00 23.69
N THR A 125 -3.48 -1.75 23.73
CA THR A 125 -2.20 -1.34 23.17
C THR A 125 -1.06 -1.52 24.17
N HIS A 126 0.13 -1.85 23.66
CA HIS A 126 1.38 -1.88 24.41
C HIS A 126 2.48 -1.19 23.61
N PHE A 127 3.34 -0.46 24.30
CA PHE A 127 4.35 0.40 23.65
C PHE A 127 5.73 -0.21 23.75
N LEU A 128 6.48 -0.16 22.65
CA LEU A 128 7.89 -0.54 22.66
C LEU A 128 8.72 0.45 23.52
N PRO A 129 9.79 -0.02 24.18
CA PRO A 129 10.64 0.83 25.02
C PRO A 129 11.30 1.99 24.26
N VAL A 130 11.55 3.09 24.97
CA VAL A 130 12.22 4.29 24.45
C VAL A 130 13.74 4.06 24.37
N SER A 131 14.24 3.39 23.34
CA SER A 131 15.66 3.53 23.00
C SER A 131 15.88 3.34 21.50
N ALA A 132 16.53 4.31 20.85
CA ALA A 132 16.73 4.31 19.39
C ALA A 132 17.47 3.05 18.89
N ALA A 133 18.37 2.49 19.70
CA ALA A 133 19.06 1.23 19.38
C ALA A 133 18.17 0.00 19.56
N ALA A 134 17.23 0.00 20.52
CA ALA A 134 16.33 -1.14 20.74
C ALA A 134 15.10 -1.07 19.83
N THR A 135 14.58 0.10 19.48
CA THR A 135 13.33 0.22 18.69
C THR A 135 13.46 -0.40 17.30
N SER A 136 14.56 -0.16 16.56
CA SER A 136 14.77 -0.80 15.25
C SER A 136 15.00 -2.31 15.35
N LEU A 137 15.64 -2.77 16.43
CA LEU A 137 15.87 -4.19 16.73
C LEU A 137 14.63 -4.92 17.27
N LEU A 138 13.63 -4.19 17.77
CA LEU A 138 12.43 -4.74 18.40
C LEU A 138 11.16 -4.57 17.56
N GLN A 139 11.12 -3.63 16.63
CA GLN A 139 9.93 -3.36 15.80
C GLN A 139 9.85 -4.35 14.62
N PRO A 140 8.98 -5.37 14.67
CA PRO A 140 9.01 -6.45 13.66
C PRO A 140 8.64 -5.97 12.26
N MET A 141 7.83 -4.90 12.17
CA MET A 141 7.49 -4.26 10.89
C MET A 141 8.71 -3.67 10.18
N GLU A 142 9.67 -3.14 10.94
CA GLU A 142 10.94 -2.59 10.43
C GLU A 142 12.00 -3.68 10.18
N GLN A 143 11.75 -4.92 10.61
CA GLN A 143 12.67 -6.05 10.43
C GLN A 143 12.44 -6.82 9.13
N GLY A 144 11.97 -6.13 8.09
CA GLY A 144 11.88 -6.66 6.74
C GLY A 144 10.47 -6.71 6.15
N ILE A 145 9.41 -6.50 6.95
CA ILE A 145 8.03 -6.48 6.43
C ILE A 145 7.84 -5.26 5.51
N PHE A 146 8.16 -4.05 5.98
CA PHE A 146 8.09 -2.85 5.14
C PHE A 146 9.08 -2.88 3.97
N GLN A 147 10.27 -3.45 4.15
CA GLN A 147 11.22 -3.63 3.05
C GLN A 147 10.63 -4.53 1.95
N THR A 148 10.04 -5.67 2.34
CA THR A 148 9.37 -6.60 1.42
C THR A 148 8.21 -5.91 0.72
N LEU A 149 7.38 -5.15 1.46
CA LEU A 149 6.29 -4.36 0.89
C LEU A 149 6.79 -3.37 -0.17
N LYS A 150 7.86 -2.61 0.13
CA LYS A 150 8.50 -1.67 -0.80
C LYS A 150 9.02 -2.37 -2.05
N ILE A 151 9.66 -3.54 -1.91
CA ILE A 151 10.15 -4.34 -3.03
C ILE A 151 9.00 -4.75 -3.96
N HIS A 152 7.94 -5.35 -3.41
CA HIS A 152 6.79 -5.77 -4.21
C HIS A 152 6.11 -4.58 -4.90
N PHE A 153 5.91 -3.47 -4.18
CA PHE A 153 5.36 -2.25 -4.76
C PHE A 153 6.21 -1.72 -5.92
N LYS A 154 7.53 -1.65 -5.74
CA LYS A 154 8.48 -1.18 -6.77
C LYS A 154 8.52 -2.10 -7.97
N HIS A 155 8.49 -3.41 -7.76
CA HIS A 155 8.40 -4.38 -8.84
C HIS A 155 7.10 -4.19 -9.65
N THR A 156 5.96 -3.99 -8.99
CA THR A 156 4.68 -3.70 -9.65
C THR A 156 4.75 -2.41 -10.46
N LEU A 157 5.32 -1.34 -9.90
CA LEU A 157 5.53 -0.07 -10.62
C LEU A 157 6.41 -0.24 -11.86
N VAL A 158 7.54 -0.96 -11.75
CA VAL A 158 8.43 -1.19 -12.90
C VAL A 158 7.71 -2.01 -13.98
N THR A 159 6.97 -3.05 -13.57
CA THR A 159 6.21 -3.90 -14.48
C THR A 159 5.11 -3.10 -15.20
N SER A 160 4.42 -2.20 -14.49
CA SER A 160 3.36 -1.39 -15.07
C SER A 160 3.91 -0.40 -16.10
N VAL A 161 5.09 0.18 -15.86
CA VAL A 161 5.82 1.01 -16.81
C VAL A 161 6.24 0.23 -18.05
N LEU A 162 6.72 -1.01 -17.89
CA LEU A 162 7.09 -1.86 -19.01
C LEU A 162 5.90 -2.20 -19.91
N ASN A 163 4.75 -2.53 -19.32
CA ASN A 163 3.53 -2.81 -20.05
C ASN A 163 3.06 -1.59 -20.84
N ALA A 164 3.04 -0.41 -20.21
CA ALA A 164 2.68 0.83 -20.89
C ALA A 164 3.60 1.14 -22.09
N ARG A 165 4.90 0.84 -21.96
CA ARG A 165 5.86 0.99 -23.05
C ARG A 165 5.62 0.00 -24.20
N GLU A 166 5.25 -1.24 -23.90
CA GLU A 166 4.86 -2.23 -24.93
C GLU A 166 3.62 -1.76 -25.71
N ASP A 167 2.73 -1.00 -25.06
CA ASP A 167 1.58 -0.33 -25.69
C ASP A 167 1.96 0.99 -26.41
N GLY A 168 3.24 1.36 -26.44
CA GLY A 168 3.75 2.56 -27.11
C GLY A 168 3.56 3.86 -26.33
N ILE A 169 3.22 3.79 -25.03
CA ILE A 169 3.07 4.96 -24.16
C ILE A 169 4.46 5.37 -23.64
N ASP A 170 4.78 6.66 -23.73
CA ASP A 170 5.99 7.22 -23.14
C ASP A 170 6.01 7.07 -21.60
N VAL A 171 7.17 6.75 -21.04
CA VAL A 171 7.35 6.49 -19.60
C VAL A 171 6.92 7.68 -18.75
N ILE A 172 7.28 8.90 -19.14
CA ILE A 172 6.94 10.11 -18.38
C ILE A 172 5.45 10.39 -18.46
N ARG A 173 4.86 10.24 -19.66
CA ARG A 173 3.40 10.36 -19.83
C ARG A 173 2.66 9.35 -18.97
N TYR A 174 3.12 8.10 -18.94
CA TYR A 174 2.52 7.05 -18.12
C TYR A 174 2.64 7.37 -16.62
N LEU A 175 3.83 7.76 -16.14
CA LEU A 175 4.03 8.14 -14.73
C LEU A 175 3.13 9.30 -14.31
N ARG A 176 2.89 10.28 -15.20
CA ARG A 176 1.93 11.38 -14.97
C ARG A 176 0.47 10.93 -14.88
N SER A 177 0.12 9.79 -15.47
CA SER A 177 -1.23 9.23 -15.38
C SER A 177 -1.46 8.34 -14.16
N VAL A 178 -0.39 7.92 -13.46
CA VAL A 178 -0.51 7.14 -12.23
C VAL A 178 -1.16 8.02 -11.16
N ASN A 179 -2.29 7.57 -10.64
CA ASN A 179 -3.04 8.27 -9.61
C ASN A 179 -3.14 7.42 -8.32
N LEU A 180 -3.70 8.01 -7.27
CA LEU A 180 -3.83 7.36 -5.96
C LEU A 180 -4.58 6.02 -6.00
N ARG A 181 -5.52 5.85 -6.93
CA ARG A 181 -6.28 4.60 -7.06
C ARG A 181 -5.35 3.47 -7.47
N GLU A 182 -4.50 3.62 -8.48
CA GLU A 182 -3.58 2.56 -8.85
C GLU A 182 -2.58 2.27 -7.73
N VAL A 183 -2.07 3.33 -7.07
CA VAL A 183 -1.14 3.18 -5.93
C VAL A 183 -1.77 2.37 -4.79
N ILE A 184 -3.04 2.61 -4.45
CA ILE A 184 -3.78 1.84 -3.43
C ILE A 184 -3.87 0.36 -3.82
N HIS A 185 -4.14 0.05 -5.09
CA HIS A 185 -4.21 -1.34 -5.54
C HIS A 185 -2.83 -1.99 -5.50
N TRP A 186 -1.79 -1.31 -6.00
CA TRP A 186 -0.44 -1.85 -6.01
C TRP A 186 0.12 -2.12 -4.61
N VAL A 187 -0.13 -1.21 -3.65
CA VAL A 187 0.35 -1.42 -2.27
C VAL A 187 -0.45 -2.51 -1.57
N ASN A 188 -1.75 -2.62 -1.85
CA ASN A 188 -2.57 -3.72 -1.35
C ASN A 188 -2.08 -5.07 -1.89
N ASP A 189 -1.86 -5.17 -3.20
CA ASP A 189 -1.38 -6.41 -3.83
C ASP A 189 -0.01 -6.79 -3.28
N ALA A 190 0.89 -5.80 -3.13
CA ALA A 190 2.18 -5.99 -2.49
C ALA A 190 2.06 -6.51 -1.04
N TRP A 191 1.06 -6.05 -0.29
CA TRP A 191 0.78 -6.53 1.06
C TRP A 191 0.23 -7.95 1.09
N GLU A 192 -0.64 -8.30 0.14
CA GLU A 192 -1.20 -9.65 0.00
C GLU A 192 -0.14 -10.69 -0.38
N GLU A 193 0.85 -10.31 -1.19
CA GLU A 193 2.00 -11.15 -1.55
C GLU A 193 2.93 -11.49 -0.37
N ILE A 194 2.93 -10.69 0.71
CA ILE A 194 3.73 -10.98 1.89
C ILE A 194 3.20 -12.25 2.57
N ARG A 195 4.02 -13.30 2.53
CA ARG A 195 3.67 -14.62 3.06
C ARG A 195 3.72 -14.63 4.60
N PRO A 196 2.87 -15.44 5.27
CA PRO A 196 2.89 -15.59 6.72
C PRO A 196 4.27 -16.01 7.28
N SER A 197 5.02 -16.83 6.55
CA SER A 197 6.38 -17.23 6.91
C SER A 197 7.37 -16.06 6.92
N GLY A 198 7.18 -15.08 6.03
CA GLY A 198 7.98 -13.85 6.01
C GLY A 198 7.73 -13.02 7.27
N ILE A 199 6.45 -12.84 7.62
CA ILE A 199 6.04 -12.13 8.85
C ILE A 199 6.60 -12.84 10.08
N SER A 200 6.36 -14.16 10.21
CA SER A 200 6.84 -14.98 11.33
C SER A 200 8.34 -14.82 11.59
N ARG A 201 9.14 -14.79 10.52
CA ARG A 201 10.60 -14.63 10.60
C ARG A 201 11.01 -13.30 11.22
N CYS A 202 10.30 -12.22 10.91
CA CYS A 202 10.55 -10.88 11.47
C CYS A 202 10.28 -10.82 12.98
N TRP A 203 9.44 -11.72 13.51
CA TRP A 203 9.17 -11.82 14.94
C TRP A 203 10.15 -12.71 15.71
N GLU A 204 10.98 -13.51 15.04
CA GLU A 204 11.88 -14.49 15.71
C GLU A 204 12.83 -13.86 16.72
N LYS A 205 13.32 -12.64 16.45
CA LYS A 205 14.23 -11.94 17.37
C LYS A 205 13.52 -11.48 18.64
N LEU A 206 12.24 -11.15 18.54
CA LEU A 206 11.42 -10.66 19.65
C LEU A 206 10.74 -11.80 20.42
N LEU A 207 10.32 -12.86 19.72
CA LEU A 207 9.59 -14.00 20.24
C LEU A 207 10.23 -15.33 19.77
N PRO A 208 11.29 -15.80 20.45
CA PRO A 208 12.02 -17.01 20.07
C PRO A 208 11.16 -18.28 20.02
N VAL A 209 10.06 -18.33 20.80
CA VAL A 209 9.07 -19.43 20.80
C VAL A 209 8.46 -19.67 19.41
N ILE A 210 8.43 -18.66 18.52
CA ILE A 210 7.97 -18.83 17.14
C ILE A 210 8.88 -19.81 16.37
N ARG A 211 10.19 -19.84 16.67
CA ARG A 211 11.15 -20.76 16.03
C ARG A 211 10.87 -22.22 16.35
N GLU A 212 10.50 -22.52 17.59
CA GLU A 212 10.28 -23.90 18.06
C GLU A 212 9.10 -24.58 17.33
N ASN A 213 8.10 -23.79 16.93
CA ASN A 213 6.94 -24.26 16.16
C ASN A 213 7.20 -24.37 14.64
N GLN A 214 8.31 -23.81 14.11
CA GLN A 214 8.58 -23.67 12.67
C GLN A 214 9.52 -24.74 12.09
N ASN A 215 10.06 -25.67 12.91
CA ASN A 215 11.00 -26.73 12.50
C ASN A 215 10.48 -27.73 11.43
N VAL A 216 9.34 -27.47 10.78
CA VAL A 216 8.70 -28.33 9.76
C VAL A 216 8.55 -27.67 8.39
N ARG A 217 8.94 -26.39 8.16
CA ARG A 217 8.73 -25.75 6.85
C ARG A 217 9.92 -24.95 6.34
N ASN A 218 10.92 -25.64 5.79
CA ASN A 218 11.86 -25.05 4.84
C ASN A 218 11.16 -24.80 3.49
N ALA A 219 10.33 -23.77 3.43
CA ALA A 219 9.88 -23.21 2.16
C ALA A 219 10.89 -22.15 1.73
N SER A 220 11.53 -22.35 0.57
CA SER A 220 12.34 -21.32 -0.09
C SER A 220 11.53 -20.03 -0.16
N SER A 221 12.08 -18.95 0.41
CA SER A 221 11.48 -17.61 0.33
C SER A 221 11.59 -17.14 -1.12
N GLN A 222 10.55 -17.33 -1.92
CA GLN A 222 10.40 -16.63 -3.21
C GLN A 222 10.03 -15.18 -2.89
N THR A 223 11.02 -14.41 -2.47
CA THR A 223 10.93 -12.96 -2.36
C THR A 223 11.58 -12.37 -3.60
N ILE A 224 10.89 -11.43 -4.24
CA ILE A 224 11.41 -10.69 -5.39
C ILE A 224 12.75 -10.07 -4.98
N THR A 225 13.75 -10.19 -5.84
CA THR A 225 15.11 -9.71 -5.55
C THR A 225 15.40 -8.40 -6.26
N SER A 226 16.38 -7.64 -5.75
CA SER A 226 16.88 -6.44 -6.44
C SER A 226 17.40 -6.76 -7.84
N SER A 227 17.99 -7.94 -8.03
CA SER A 227 18.38 -8.47 -9.34
C SER A 227 17.20 -8.63 -10.31
N GLU A 228 16.06 -9.17 -9.85
CA GLU A 228 14.85 -9.30 -10.69
C GLU A 228 14.31 -7.93 -11.12
N ILE A 229 14.26 -6.98 -10.18
CA ILE A 229 13.86 -5.59 -10.47
C ILE A 229 14.86 -4.95 -11.44
N LEU A 230 16.16 -5.17 -11.25
CA LEU A 230 17.21 -4.66 -12.14
C LEU A 230 17.05 -5.20 -13.56
N CYS A 231 16.79 -6.50 -13.72
CA CYS A 231 16.53 -7.10 -15.03
C CYS A 231 15.31 -6.46 -15.72
N ALA A 232 14.25 -6.16 -14.98
CA ALA A 232 13.09 -5.46 -15.50
C ALA A 232 13.45 -4.02 -15.91
N LEU A 233 14.18 -3.29 -15.05
CA LEU A 233 14.65 -1.94 -15.33
C LEU A 233 15.55 -1.88 -16.56
N HIS A 234 16.45 -2.84 -16.78
CA HIS A 234 17.34 -2.89 -17.95
C HIS A 234 16.61 -2.99 -19.30
N ARG A 235 15.32 -3.34 -19.31
CA ARG A 235 14.48 -3.31 -20.52
C ARG A 235 14.11 -1.89 -20.94
N ILE A 236 14.30 -0.90 -20.07
CA ILE A 236 14.11 0.52 -20.31
C ILE A 236 15.49 1.10 -20.67
N ASP A 237 15.61 1.75 -21.84
CA ASP A 237 16.91 2.12 -22.41
C ASP A 237 17.73 3.03 -21.48
N GLU A 238 17.03 3.87 -20.72
CA GLU A 238 17.54 4.83 -19.75
C GLU A 238 18.16 4.17 -18.51
N PHE A 239 17.81 2.91 -18.23
CA PHE A 239 18.22 2.19 -17.03
C PHE A 239 19.26 1.09 -17.29
N LYS A 240 19.74 0.92 -18.52
CA LYS A 240 20.73 -0.12 -18.89
C LYS A 240 22.02 -0.09 -18.05
N ASN A 241 22.40 1.09 -17.55
CA ASN A 241 23.62 1.28 -16.77
C ASN A 241 23.38 1.28 -15.24
N LEU A 242 22.16 0.96 -14.78
CA LEU A 242 21.91 0.79 -13.34
C LEU A 242 22.67 -0.44 -12.82
N THR A 243 23.19 -0.32 -11.61
CA THR A 243 23.77 -1.44 -10.86
C THR A 243 22.79 -1.94 -9.80
N GLU A 244 23.01 -3.16 -9.32
CA GLU A 244 22.18 -3.75 -8.26
C GLU A 244 22.21 -2.92 -6.97
N ASN A 245 23.38 -2.40 -6.58
CA ASN A 245 23.52 -1.51 -5.42
C ASN A 245 22.64 -0.25 -5.54
N GLN A 246 22.48 0.30 -6.74
CA GLN A 246 21.63 1.47 -6.95
C GLN A 246 20.15 1.13 -6.85
N VAL A 247 19.77 -0.10 -7.23
CA VAL A 247 18.42 -0.61 -7.02
C VAL A 247 18.17 -0.86 -5.54
N ASP A 248 19.15 -1.39 -4.79
CA ASP A 248 19.08 -1.55 -3.34
C ASP A 248 18.94 -0.20 -2.63
N GLU A 249 19.78 0.78 -2.96
CA GLU A 249 19.69 2.15 -2.44
C GLU A 249 18.33 2.76 -2.75
N TRP A 250 17.83 2.59 -3.99
CA TRP A 250 16.50 3.03 -4.34
C TRP A 250 15.46 2.34 -3.47
N ILE A 251 15.43 1.01 -3.37
CA ILE A 251 14.48 0.23 -2.55
C ILE A 251 14.49 0.70 -1.10
N ALA A 252 15.69 0.92 -0.54
CA ALA A 252 15.90 1.38 0.82
C ALA A 252 15.60 2.87 1.02
N TYR A 253 15.53 3.66 -0.06
CA TYR A 253 15.31 5.10 0.01
C TYR A 253 14.06 5.45 0.81
N GLU A 254 14.26 6.30 1.81
CA GLU A 254 13.22 6.96 2.59
C GLU A 254 13.42 8.45 2.41
N ASN A 255 12.38 9.16 1.96
CA ASN A 255 12.45 10.62 1.87
C ASN A 255 12.57 11.17 3.29
N THR A 256 13.76 11.67 3.66
CA THR A 256 14.14 12.14 5.00
C THR A 256 13.23 13.26 5.52
N GLU A 257 12.66 14.07 4.63
CA GLU A 257 11.71 15.13 4.99
C GLU A 257 10.30 14.59 5.29
N ALA A 258 9.90 13.48 4.65
CA ALA A 258 8.68 12.75 4.95
C ALA A 258 8.82 11.85 6.20
N THR A 259 10.03 11.36 6.49
CA THR A 259 10.32 10.49 7.66
C THR A 259 10.46 11.26 8.97
N SER A 260 10.82 12.55 8.94
CA SER A 260 10.98 13.38 10.14
C SER A 260 9.68 13.58 10.94
N SER A 261 8.52 13.19 10.42
CA SER A 261 7.29 13.04 11.23
C SER A 261 6.20 12.34 10.42
N THR A 262 6.30 11.01 10.25
CA THR A 262 5.15 10.18 9.80
C THR A 262 3.91 10.39 10.69
N ILE A 263 4.15 10.87 11.91
CA ILE A 263 3.16 11.14 12.92
C ILE A 263 3.10 12.64 13.19
N MET A 264 1.88 13.16 13.28
CA MET A 264 1.58 14.55 13.58
C MET A 264 1.08 14.69 15.03
N THR A 265 1.73 15.57 15.78
CA THR A 265 1.38 15.89 17.17
C THR A 265 0.19 16.85 17.24
N ASP A 266 -0.55 16.85 18.36
CA ASP A 266 -1.68 17.75 18.59
C ASP A 266 -1.31 19.23 18.41
N ASP A 267 -0.14 19.63 18.89
CA ASP A 267 0.35 21.01 18.80
C ASP A 267 0.62 21.42 17.36
N GLU A 268 1.18 20.52 16.54
CA GLU A 268 1.35 20.75 15.11
C GLU A 268 0.00 20.86 14.39
N ILE A 269 -1.02 20.08 14.80
CA ILE A 269 -2.38 20.22 14.25
C ILE A 269 -2.94 21.60 14.60
N ILE A 270 -2.83 22.02 15.85
CA ILE A 270 -3.33 23.31 16.33
C ILE A 270 -2.65 24.44 15.56
N GLN A 271 -1.32 24.40 15.40
CA GLN A 271 -0.59 25.39 14.61
C GLN A 271 -1.06 25.42 13.16
N MET A 272 -1.28 24.27 12.52
CA MET A 272 -1.81 24.22 11.15
C MET A 272 -3.21 24.85 11.05
N VAL A 273 -4.12 24.52 11.97
CA VAL A 273 -5.47 25.08 12.00
C VAL A 273 -5.46 26.58 12.25
N LEU A 274 -4.55 27.08 13.09
CA LEU A 274 -4.39 28.50 13.36
C LEU A 274 -3.79 29.26 12.16
N CYS A 275 -2.85 28.66 11.42
CA CYS A 275 -2.27 29.25 10.21
C CYS A 275 -3.23 29.22 9.01
N GLN A 276 -4.18 28.27 8.95
CA GLN A 276 -5.12 28.12 7.82
C GLN A 276 -6.29 29.11 7.80
N ARG A 277 -6.41 30.01 8.79
CA ARG A 277 -7.42 31.07 8.75
C ARG A 277 -7.20 32.14 7.67
N ASN A 278 -6.12 32.07 6.89
CA ASN A 278 -5.79 33.06 5.85
C ASN A 278 -5.54 32.49 4.44
N GLU A 279 -5.63 31.18 4.20
CA GLU A 279 -5.43 30.58 2.87
C GLU A 279 -6.43 29.44 2.67
N ASP A 280 -7.69 29.81 2.44
CA ASP A 280 -8.67 28.91 1.83
C ASP A 280 -8.41 28.83 0.31
N GLU A 281 -8.50 27.60 -0.21
CA GLU A 281 -8.40 27.22 -1.63
C GLU A 281 -6.97 27.08 -2.20
N THR A 282 -6.24 26.03 -1.80
CA THR A 282 -5.28 25.44 -2.75
C THR A 282 -6.07 24.70 -3.82
N ASN A 283 -6.25 25.37 -4.95
CA ASN A 283 -6.71 24.78 -6.20
C ASN A 283 -5.85 23.55 -6.53
N ASP A 284 -6.45 22.37 -6.44
CA ASP A 284 -5.94 21.16 -7.09
C ASP A 284 -6.07 21.34 -8.62
N GLU A 285 -5.18 22.15 -9.20
CA GLU A 285 -4.86 22.08 -10.62
C GLU A 285 -3.97 20.85 -10.83
N GLU A 286 -4.64 19.70 -10.96
CA GLU A 286 -4.00 18.47 -11.44
C GLU A 286 -4.59 18.07 -12.79
N ILE A 287 -3.66 17.78 -13.69
CA ILE A 287 -3.72 17.45 -15.11
C ILE A 287 -5.05 16.78 -15.51
N ASN A 288 -5.66 17.30 -16.58
CA ASN A 288 -6.83 16.76 -17.28
C ASN A 288 -6.86 15.23 -17.23
N CYS A 289 -7.75 14.67 -16.41
CA CYS A 289 -8.27 13.34 -16.69
C CYS A 289 -9.09 13.50 -17.98
N GLU A 290 -8.60 12.93 -19.08
CA GLU A 290 -9.40 12.75 -20.28
C GLU A 290 -10.76 12.20 -19.85
N ASP A 291 -11.85 12.84 -20.30
CA ASP A 291 -13.23 12.37 -20.09
C ASP A 291 -13.25 10.86 -20.32
N GLU A 292 -13.43 10.08 -19.26
CA GLU A 292 -13.70 8.65 -19.39
C GLU A 292 -15.00 8.56 -20.19
N ASN A 293 -14.90 8.20 -21.48
CA ASN A 293 -16.06 7.89 -22.29
C ASN A 293 -16.96 6.95 -21.50
N GLU A 294 -18.21 7.36 -21.29
CA GLU A 294 -19.16 6.64 -20.45
C GLU A 294 -19.33 5.20 -20.96
N VAL A 295 -18.74 4.23 -20.25
CA VAL A 295 -18.71 2.83 -20.69
C VAL A 295 -20.10 2.22 -20.53
N THR A 296 -20.72 1.80 -21.63
CA THR A 296 -22.05 1.19 -21.55
C THR A 296 -21.97 -0.22 -20.95
N GLY A 297 -23.07 -0.68 -20.33
CA GLY A 297 -23.16 -2.06 -19.85
C GLY A 297 -22.95 -3.11 -20.96
N THR A 298 -23.23 -2.76 -22.22
CA THR A 298 -22.98 -3.63 -23.37
C THR A 298 -21.49 -3.77 -23.65
N ASP A 299 -20.74 -2.67 -23.60
CA ASP A 299 -19.29 -2.65 -23.84
C ASP A 299 -18.56 -3.48 -22.78
N ALA A 300 -18.95 -3.32 -21.51
CA ALA A 300 -18.42 -4.11 -20.40
C ALA A 300 -18.63 -5.62 -20.61
N ILE A 301 -19.83 -6.05 -21.01
CA ILE A 301 -20.13 -7.47 -21.27
C ILE A 301 -19.30 -7.99 -22.45
N ASN A 302 -19.16 -7.21 -23.51
CA ASN A 302 -18.37 -7.57 -24.68
C ASN A 302 -16.89 -7.72 -24.33
N ALA A 303 -16.33 -6.83 -23.52
CA ALA A 303 -14.97 -6.93 -23.01
C ALA A 303 -14.78 -8.22 -22.18
N ILE A 304 -15.67 -8.49 -21.22
CA ILE A 304 -15.59 -9.71 -20.40
C ILE A 304 -15.67 -10.99 -21.27
N ASN A 305 -16.53 -11.00 -22.29
CA ASN A 305 -16.62 -12.14 -23.21
C ASN A 305 -15.30 -12.37 -23.98
N ARG A 306 -14.64 -11.29 -24.42
CA ARG A 306 -13.32 -11.39 -25.09
C ARG A 306 -12.27 -11.96 -24.16
N VAL A 307 -12.24 -11.51 -22.90
CA VAL A 307 -11.32 -12.03 -21.86
C VAL A 307 -11.57 -13.53 -21.61
N ILE A 308 -12.84 -13.94 -21.42
CA ILE A 308 -13.20 -15.35 -21.25
C ILE A 308 -12.78 -16.18 -22.47
N HIS A 309 -12.96 -15.66 -23.68
CA HIS A 309 -12.58 -16.36 -24.90
C HIS A 309 -11.06 -16.52 -25.01
N TYR A 310 -10.30 -15.47 -24.72
CA TYR A 310 -8.83 -15.51 -24.71
C TYR A 310 -8.31 -16.59 -23.76
N PHE A 311 -8.77 -16.59 -22.51
CA PHE A 311 -8.30 -17.56 -21.50
C PHE A 311 -8.73 -18.99 -21.77
N LYS A 312 -9.90 -19.20 -22.39
CA LYS A 312 -10.29 -20.53 -22.89
C LYS A 312 -9.33 -21.07 -23.95
N LYS A 313 -8.79 -20.19 -24.79
CA LYS A 313 -7.88 -20.58 -25.88
C LYS A 313 -6.45 -20.77 -25.40
N SER A 314 -5.98 -19.93 -24.47
CA SER A 314 -4.61 -19.99 -23.96
C SER A 314 -4.39 -21.08 -22.89
N ASN A 315 -5.46 -21.62 -22.28
CA ASN A 315 -5.42 -22.68 -21.26
C ASN A 315 -4.49 -22.38 -20.07
N CYS A 316 -4.30 -21.09 -19.75
CA CYS A 316 -3.36 -20.63 -18.72
C CYS A 316 -4.02 -20.25 -17.38
N MET A 317 -5.31 -20.55 -17.19
CA MET A 317 -6.09 -20.12 -16.04
C MET A 317 -6.71 -21.33 -15.30
N THR A 318 -6.74 -21.27 -13.97
CA THR A 318 -7.35 -22.29 -13.12
C THR A 318 -8.88 -22.29 -13.22
N GLY A 319 -9.51 -23.40 -12.84
CA GLY A 319 -10.99 -23.50 -12.80
C GLY A 319 -11.65 -22.47 -11.88
N LEU A 320 -10.99 -22.10 -10.78
CA LEU A 320 -11.50 -21.11 -9.83
C LEU A 320 -11.48 -19.69 -10.43
N GLU A 321 -10.39 -19.31 -11.08
CA GLU A 321 -10.27 -18.02 -11.76
C GLU A 321 -11.29 -17.89 -12.90
N MET A 322 -11.48 -18.96 -13.69
CA MET A 322 -12.53 -19.00 -14.72
C MET A 322 -13.93 -18.81 -14.11
N CYS A 323 -14.23 -19.46 -12.99
CA CYS A 323 -15.50 -19.25 -12.27
C CYS A 323 -15.67 -17.80 -11.80
N ASN A 324 -14.61 -17.15 -11.32
CA ASN A 324 -14.65 -15.75 -10.91
C ASN A 324 -14.94 -14.81 -12.08
N LEU A 325 -14.36 -15.05 -13.27
CA LEU A 325 -14.70 -14.30 -14.49
C LEU A 325 -16.18 -14.43 -14.87
N TYR A 326 -16.76 -15.63 -14.78
CA TYR A 326 -18.19 -15.82 -15.04
C TYR A 326 -19.08 -15.14 -14.00
N ARG A 327 -18.69 -15.16 -12.72
CA ARG A 327 -19.39 -14.41 -11.68
C ARG A 327 -19.37 -12.91 -11.95
N LEU A 328 -18.23 -12.37 -12.38
CA LEU A 328 -18.09 -10.97 -12.76
C LEU A 328 -19.01 -10.62 -13.94
N LYS A 329 -19.06 -11.49 -14.97
CA LYS A 329 -20.01 -11.36 -16.08
C LYS A 329 -21.46 -11.31 -15.59
N GLY A 330 -21.85 -12.19 -14.67
CA GLY A 330 -23.20 -12.20 -14.09
C GLY A 330 -23.55 -10.91 -13.35
N ARG A 331 -22.60 -10.35 -12.61
CA ARG A 331 -22.76 -9.04 -11.94
C ARG A 331 -22.93 -7.91 -12.97
N ALA A 332 -22.10 -7.87 -14.01
CA ALA A 332 -22.20 -6.87 -15.08
C ALA A 332 -23.57 -6.92 -15.79
N LEU A 333 -24.07 -8.12 -16.08
CA LEU A 333 -25.41 -8.33 -16.65
C LEU A 333 -26.51 -7.79 -15.72
N THR A 334 -26.39 -8.05 -14.42
CA THR A 334 -27.38 -7.60 -13.41
C THR A 334 -27.40 -6.07 -13.31
N ILE A 335 -26.24 -5.42 -13.39
CA ILE A 335 -26.14 -3.96 -13.39
C ILE A 335 -26.77 -3.38 -14.66
N LYS A 336 -26.44 -3.94 -15.84
CA LYS A 336 -27.03 -3.54 -17.12
C LYS A 336 -28.56 -3.65 -17.15
N MET A 337 -29.15 -4.64 -16.46
CA MET A 337 -30.61 -4.78 -16.39
C MET A 337 -31.28 -3.75 -15.47
N LYS A 338 -30.51 -3.10 -14.58
CA LYS A 338 -31.01 -2.13 -13.59
C LYS A 338 -30.74 -0.67 -13.99
N SER A 339 -29.79 -0.43 -14.89
CA SER A 339 -29.55 0.83 -15.59
C SER A 339 -30.50 0.97 -16.77
#